data_AF-A0A401QFJ9-F1
#
_entry.id   AF-A0A401QFJ9-F1
#
_cell.length_a   1.000
_cell.length_b   1.000
_cell.length_c   1.000
_cell.angle_alpha   90.00
_cell.angle_beta   90.00
_cell.angle_gamma   90.00
#
_symmetry.space_group_name_H-M   'P 1'
#
loop_
_entity.id
_entity.type
_entity.pdbx_description
1 polymer ?
#
loop_
_entity_poly.entity_id
_entity_poly.type
_entity_poly.pdbx_seq_one_letter_code
_entity_poly.pdbx_strand_id
1 'polypeptide(L)'
;MYRTERDASSWSIDKLKSLLLPVSVDNEEGECQVTEVSKTDGEASINNRKGKLIFFFEWNIHMSWIGTSKTGIKYKGTVEIPNLSDENDIDDID
;
A
#
# COMPACT_ATOMS: atom_id res chain seq x y z
N MET A 1 -3.12 -28.06 21.67
CA MET A 1 -2.22 -27.14 20.93
C MET A 1 -3.00 -25.88 20.64
N TYR A 2 -2.65 -24.75 21.26
CA TYR A 2 -3.29 -23.47 20.97
C TYR A 2 -2.67 -22.93 19.67
N ARG A 3 -3.50 -22.67 18.67
CA ARG A 3 -3.11 -21.94 17.46
C ARG A 3 -3.28 -20.46 17.80
N THR A 4 -2.21 -19.71 18.02
CA THR A 4 -2.29 -18.25 18.22
C THR A 4 -2.20 -17.60 16.86
N GLU A 5 -3.32 -17.54 16.15
CA GLU A 5 -3.47 -16.60 15.05
C GLU A 5 -3.48 -15.19 15.63
N ARG A 6 -2.68 -14.30 15.05
CA ARG A 6 -2.62 -12.90 15.43
C ARG A 6 -3.07 -12.07 14.25
N ASP A 7 -4.11 -11.27 14.49
CA ASP A 7 -4.50 -10.20 13.59
C ASP A 7 -3.38 -9.15 13.54
N ALA A 8 -2.94 -8.83 12.33
CA ALA A 8 -1.92 -7.84 12.02
C ALA A 8 -2.48 -6.68 11.17
N SER A 9 -3.79 -6.63 10.95
CA SER A 9 -4.45 -5.70 10.03
C SER A 9 -4.22 -4.24 10.43
N SER A 10 -4.51 -3.87 11.68
CA SER A 10 -4.33 -2.49 12.16
C SER A 10 -2.88 -2.00 12.04
N TRP A 11 -1.92 -2.84 12.43
CA TRP A 11 -0.49 -2.52 12.30
C TRP A 11 -0.09 -2.37 10.83
N SER A 12 -0.62 -3.23 9.96
CA SER A 12 -0.31 -3.20 8.52
C SER A 12 -0.89 -1.96 7.85
N ILE A 13 -2.10 -1.54 8.22
CA ILE A 13 -2.71 -0.28 7.73
C ILE A 13 -1.82 0.91 8.09
N ASP A 14 -1.39 1.02 9.34
CA ASP A 14 -0.51 2.11 9.79
C ASP A 14 0.84 2.06 9.05
N LYS A 15 1.38 0.85 8.87
CA LYS A 15 2.64 0.64 8.16
C LYS A 15 2.53 1.05 6.68
N LEU A 16 1.48 0.63 5.98
CA LEU A 16 1.22 0.98 4.59
C LEU A 16 1.10 2.50 4.43
N LYS A 17 0.32 3.18 5.29
CA LYS A 17 0.22 4.64 5.29
C LYS A 17 1.58 5.31 5.49
N SER A 18 2.38 4.81 6.44
CA SER A 18 3.72 5.37 6.70
C SER A 18 4.70 5.22 5.54
N LEU A 19 4.54 4.19 4.71
CA LEU A 19 5.40 3.91 3.56
C LEU A 19 4.95 4.66 2.30
N LEU A 20 3.63 4.78 2.09
CA LEU A 20 3.07 5.34 0.87
C LEU A 20 2.96 6.88 0.89
N LEU A 21 2.64 7.48 2.03
CA LEU A 21 2.52 8.94 2.13
C LEU A 21 3.81 9.70 1.75
N PRO A 22 5.03 9.23 2.08
CA PRO A 22 6.26 9.93 1.69
C PRO A 22 6.68 9.72 0.23
N VAL A 23 5.96 8.89 -0.54
CA VAL A 23 6.32 8.59 -1.93
C VAL A 23 6.23 9.86 -2.78
N SER A 24 7.34 10.18 -3.43
CA SER A 24 7.46 11.30 -4.37
C SER A 24 8.40 10.93 -5.51
N VAL A 25 8.17 11.55 -6.67
CA VAL A 25 8.95 11.41 -7.88
C VAL A 25 9.29 12.81 -8.37
N ASP A 26 10.56 13.05 -8.68
CA ASP A 26 11.04 14.30 -9.27
C ASP A 26 11.93 13.95 -10.47
N ASN A 27 11.60 14.49 -11.64
CA ASN A 27 12.32 14.21 -12.87
C ASN A 27 12.27 15.38 -13.88
N GLU A 28 12.71 15.11 -15.10
CA GLU A 28 12.75 16.12 -16.15
C GLU A 28 11.37 16.59 -16.67
N GLU A 29 10.26 15.99 -16.26
CA GLU A 29 8.91 16.41 -16.65
C GLU A 29 8.22 17.21 -15.52
N GLY A 30 8.64 16.99 -14.28
CA GLY A 30 8.14 17.70 -13.10
C GLY A 30 8.26 16.87 -11.83
N GLU A 31 7.51 17.29 -10.81
CA GLU A 31 7.43 16.64 -9.51
C GLU A 31 6.03 16.07 -9.27
N CYS A 32 5.93 14.98 -8.53
CA CYS A 32 4.69 14.37 -8.06
C CYS A 32 4.89 13.79 -6.66
N GLN A 33 3.88 13.92 -5.80
CA GLN A 33 3.88 13.34 -4.46
C GLN A 33 2.50 12.82 -4.08
N VAL A 34 2.48 11.72 -3.32
CA VAL A 34 1.27 11.24 -2.65
C VAL A 34 0.88 12.23 -1.56
N THR A 35 -0.39 12.59 -1.50
CA THR A 35 -0.92 13.52 -0.49
C THR A 35 -1.79 12.83 0.55
N GLU A 36 -2.39 11.69 0.19
CA GLU A 36 -3.33 10.99 1.06
C GLU A 36 -3.40 9.51 0.67
N VAL A 37 -3.45 8.63 1.67
CA VAL A 37 -3.86 7.23 1.52
C VAL A 37 -5.28 7.14 2.08
N SER A 38 -6.26 7.30 1.20
CA SER A 38 -7.67 7.54 1.56
C SER A 38 -8.39 6.26 1.97
N LYS A 39 -8.00 5.11 1.40
CA LYS A 39 -8.61 3.80 1.69
C LYS A 39 -7.55 2.70 1.75
N THR A 40 -7.70 1.81 2.71
CA THR A 40 -6.85 0.62 2.89
C THR A 40 -7.76 -0.48 3.44
N ASP A 41 -8.48 -1.15 2.54
CA ASP A 41 -9.39 -2.22 2.91
C ASP A 41 -8.71 -3.56 2.73
N GLY A 42 -8.91 -4.46 3.67
CA GLY A 42 -8.29 -5.77 3.63
C GLY A 42 -7.91 -6.25 5.02
N GLU A 43 -7.14 -7.32 5.04
CA GLU A 43 -6.70 -7.95 6.28
C GLU A 43 -5.29 -8.49 6.16
N ALA A 44 -4.63 -8.61 7.31
CA ALA A 44 -3.39 -9.34 7.42
C ALA A 44 -3.40 -10.17 8.70
N SER A 45 -2.91 -11.41 8.60
CA SER A 45 -2.81 -12.30 9.75
C SER A 45 -1.47 -13.03 9.77
N ILE A 46 -1.04 -13.38 10.97
CA ILE A 46 0.19 -14.13 11.20
C ILE A 46 -0.11 -15.34 12.07
N ASN A 47 0.37 -16.49 11.64
CA ASN A 47 0.23 -17.76 12.34
C ASN A 47 1.57 -18.47 12.48
N ASN A 48 1.90 -18.92 13.69
CA ASN A 48 3.05 -19.80 13.90
C ASN A 48 2.58 -21.25 14.02
N ARG A 49 2.89 -22.06 13.01
CA ARG A 49 2.52 -23.48 12.96
C ARG A 49 3.78 -24.33 12.89
N LYS A 50 4.03 -25.14 13.94
CA LYS A 50 5.18 -26.04 14.04
C LYS A 50 6.54 -25.33 13.81
N GLY A 51 6.67 -24.09 14.28
CA GLY A 51 7.89 -23.29 14.13
C GLY A 51 8.02 -22.61 12.76
N LYS A 52 7.08 -22.84 11.83
CA LYS A 52 6.99 -22.10 10.56
C LYS A 52 6.07 -20.90 10.74
N LEU A 53 6.57 -19.72 10.38
CA LEU A 53 5.76 -18.52 10.23
C LEU A 53 4.95 -18.63 8.93
N ILE A 54 3.65 -18.47 9.04
CA ILE A 54 2.72 -18.36 7.92
C ILE A 54 2.10 -16.98 8.06
N PHE A 55 2.21 -16.17 7.02
CA PHE A 55 1.54 -14.89 6.91
C PHE A 55 0.52 -14.97 5.77
N PHE A 56 -0.47 -14.11 5.85
CA PHE A 56 -1.47 -13.87 4.81
C PHE A 56 -1.75 -12.38 4.80
N PHE A 57 -1.86 -11.78 3.63
CA PHE A 57 -2.37 -10.44 3.51
C PHE A 57 -3.10 -10.25 2.18
N GLU A 58 -4.11 -9.40 2.20
CA GLU A 58 -4.82 -8.96 1.01
C GLU A 58 -5.28 -7.52 1.24
N TRP A 59 -4.99 -6.61 0.31
CA TRP A 59 -5.28 -5.19 0.43
C TRP A 59 -5.81 -4.60 -0.88
N ASN A 60 -6.77 -3.70 -0.75
CA ASN A 60 -7.15 -2.74 -1.79
C ASN A 60 -6.83 -1.33 -1.28
N ILE A 61 -5.92 -0.64 -1.96
CA ILE A 61 -5.39 0.65 -1.51
C ILE A 61 -5.80 1.74 -2.49
N HIS A 62 -6.32 2.85 -1.97
CA HIS A 62 -6.63 4.05 -2.75
C HIS A 62 -5.83 5.22 -2.20
N MET A 63 -5.21 5.99 -3.09
CA MET A 63 -4.41 7.15 -2.73
C MET A 63 -4.60 8.31 -3.70
N SER A 64 -4.40 9.53 -3.20
CA SER A 64 -4.45 10.76 -3.99
C SER A 64 -3.04 11.33 -4.12
N TRP A 65 -2.73 11.92 -5.27
CA TRP A 65 -1.45 12.58 -5.52
C TRP A 65 -1.64 13.96 -6.15
N ILE A 66 -0.63 14.80 -5.96
CA ILE A 66 -0.49 16.08 -6.65
C ILE A 66 0.85 16.14 -7.36
N GLY A 67 0.89 16.78 -8.53
CA GLY A 67 2.13 17.01 -9.25
C GLY A 67 2.18 18.38 -9.88
N THR A 68 3.39 18.85 -10.14
CA THR A 68 3.67 20.13 -10.79
C THR A 68 4.58 19.85 -11.98
N SER A 69 4.16 20.21 -13.19
CA SER A 69 5.06 20.15 -14.35
C SER A 69 6.16 21.19 -14.25
N LYS A 70 7.22 21.04 -15.04
CA LYS A 70 8.25 22.09 -15.18
C LYS A 70 7.73 23.46 -15.60
N THR A 71 6.59 23.52 -16.28
CA THR A 71 5.93 24.78 -16.68
C THR A 71 5.07 25.39 -15.55
N GLY A 72 5.04 24.77 -14.37
CA GLY A 72 4.29 25.23 -13.19
C GLY A 72 2.81 24.81 -13.18
N ILE A 73 2.38 23.95 -14.11
CA ILE A 73 1.00 23.47 -14.17
C ILE A 73 0.81 22.41 -13.08
N LYS A 74 -0.24 22.57 -12.27
CA LYS A 74 -0.58 21.63 -11.20
C LYS A 74 -1.59 20.60 -11.67
N TYR A 75 -1.29 19.35 -11.38
CA TYR A 75 -2.14 18.18 -11.62
C TYR A 75 -2.54 17.57 -10.29
N LYS A 76 -3.70 16.93 -10.28
CA LYS A 76 -4.19 16.09 -9.20
C LYS A 76 -4.71 14.80 -9.80
N GLY A 77 -4.49 13.69 -9.12
CA GLY A 77 -5.02 12.40 -9.54
C GLY A 77 -5.18 11.46 -8.37
N THR A 78 -5.70 10.28 -8.68
CA THR A 78 -5.83 9.16 -7.76
C THR A 78 -5.11 7.96 -8.35
N VAL A 79 -4.66 7.07 -7.47
CA VAL A 79 -4.08 5.77 -7.80
C VAL A 79 -4.79 4.72 -6.97
N GLU A 80 -5.13 3.61 -7.60
CA GLU A 80 -5.71 2.44 -6.96
C GLU A 80 -4.74 1.27 -7.14
N ILE A 81 -4.52 0.52 -6.07
CA ILE A 81 -3.76 -0.73 -6.08
C ILE A 81 -4.76 -1.82 -5.65
N PRO A 82 -5.41 -2.48 -6.62
CA PRO A 82 -6.31 -3.58 -6.31
C PRO A 82 -5.54 -4.85 -5.99
N ASN A 83 -6.16 -5.74 -5.21
CA ASN A 83 -5.69 -7.12 -5.02
C ASN A 83 -4.21 -7.26 -4.59
N LEU A 84 -3.66 -6.35 -3.79
CA LEU A 84 -2.30 -6.49 -3.26
C LEU A 84 -2.29 -7.61 -2.22
N SER A 85 -1.73 -8.78 -2.56
CA SER A 85 -1.75 -9.96 -1.68
C SER A 85 -0.40 -10.68 -1.63
N ASP A 86 -0.27 -11.70 -0.76
CA ASP A 86 0.92 -12.56 -0.71
C ASP A 86 1.02 -13.55 -1.90
N GLU A 87 -0.04 -13.67 -2.70
CA GLU A 87 -0.10 -14.58 -3.85
C GLU A 87 0.03 -13.86 -5.21
N ASN A 88 -0.19 -12.55 -5.26
CA ASN A 88 -0.12 -11.77 -6.49
C ASN A 88 1.26 -11.10 -6.64
N ASP A 89 1.88 -11.27 -7.80
CA ASP A 89 3.13 -10.59 -8.14
C ASP A 89 2.85 -9.19 -8.73
N ILE A 90 3.90 -8.38 -8.87
CA ILE A 90 3.80 -7.00 -9.42
C ILE A 90 3.16 -7.00 -10.81
N ASP A 91 3.38 -8.07 -11.58
CA ASP A 91 2.85 -8.23 -12.94
C ASP A 91 1.33 -8.56 -12.97
N ASP A 92 0.73 -8.91 -11.82
CA ASP A 92 -0.71 -9.22 -11.68
C ASP A 92 -1.56 -8.00 -11.25
N ILE A 93 -0.92 -6.84 -11.08
CA ILE A 93 -1.56 -5.57 -10.67
C ILE A 93 -1.80 -4.74 -11.95
N ASP A 94 -3.05 -4.69 -12.42
CA ASP A 94 -3.53 -3.90 -13.59
C ASP A 94 -3.68 -2.40 -13.29
#